data_AF-A0A355F1M4-F1
#
_entry.id   AF-A0A355F1M4-F1
#
_cell.length_a   1.000
_cell.length_b   1.000
_cell.length_c   1.000
_cell.angle_alpha   90.00
_cell.angle_beta   90.00
_cell.angle_gamma   90.00
#
_symmetry.space_group_name_H-M   'P 1'
#
loop_
_entity.id
_entity.type
_entity.pdbx_description
1 polymer ?
#
loop_
_entity_poly.entity_id
_entity_poly.type
_entity_poly.pdbx_seq_one_letter_code
_entity_poly.pdbx_strand_id
1 'polypeptide(L)'
;MSRLDDLFAPQPVPEWLRFFEAEPDRAVDALLWRRFYFGPLNVEEPEELLIDWALWMSAEEEFLETLDGALALWVERTWGEHPGAGGTGGGARRLADAWSALAHVVKNVDGLPRTVDALRRAFEEKDEYLGALSVGPSQDPLGRYLDALAAHQQDRSLAPFWWRLCDLGDDTPFYHASYAMAGLIGLPPLEEEAGGFREEVARGAVALARAFDRLVERGVLPEKRAEGALRSIVRLAMARFPFPEPWGQVFTESAARASERCFHWLDKLLPGRLEVRQEAEAQTPSRRFDHAGWKARAQRIAGELRRNRPAALQAAEELLAEEERYAEISGDSYNVVRSLCNFASSARQTVPRQAVRWADTARRWEPWNAYSWTTLVEALAEWRGADEALPLAWASVERFPEDATTRNGLAEVLKATDRLDEAEQVYRETVDRFPDN
;
A
#
# COMPACT_ATOMS: atom_id res chain seq x y z
N MET A 1 6.74 -2.66 46.69
CA MET A 1 5.62 -3.03 45.80
C MET A 1 5.90 -2.37 44.47
N SER A 2 6.02 -3.17 43.42
CA SER A 2 6.02 -2.66 42.04
C SER A 2 4.65 -2.02 41.77
N ARG A 3 4.59 -1.05 40.84
CA ARG A 3 3.34 -0.46 40.35
C ARG A 3 2.38 -1.52 39.80
N LEU A 4 2.91 -2.59 39.21
CA LEU A 4 2.11 -3.74 38.81
C LEU A 4 1.48 -4.47 40.00
N ASP A 5 2.16 -4.53 41.16
CA ASP A 5 1.60 -5.18 42.34
C ASP A 5 0.34 -4.43 42.84
N ASP A 6 0.29 -3.10 42.66
CA ASP A 6 -0.89 -2.29 42.99
C ASP A 6 -2.02 -2.46 41.96
N LEU A 7 -1.66 -2.50 40.67
CA LEU A 7 -2.62 -2.66 39.56
C LEU A 7 -3.33 -4.02 39.57
N PHE A 8 -2.62 -5.08 39.95
CA PHE A 8 -3.16 -6.44 39.95
C PHE A 8 -3.73 -6.87 41.30
N ALA A 9 -3.63 -6.07 42.37
CA ALA A 9 -4.13 -6.47 43.68
C ALA A 9 -5.65 -6.74 43.68
N PRO A 10 -6.13 -7.84 44.31
CA PRO A 10 -5.39 -8.81 45.14
C PRO A 10 -4.82 -10.02 44.35
N GLN A 11 -4.96 -10.06 43.03
CA GLN A 11 -4.42 -11.13 42.19
C GLN A 11 -2.88 -11.02 42.04
N PRO A 12 -2.17 -12.14 41.79
CA PRO A 12 -0.76 -12.07 41.45
C PRO A 12 -0.56 -11.47 40.05
N VAL A 13 0.43 -10.60 39.92
CA VAL A 13 0.90 -10.10 38.62
C VAL A 13 1.32 -11.28 37.73
N PRO A 14 0.82 -11.39 36.49
CA PRO A 14 1.26 -12.39 35.51
C PRO A 14 2.79 -12.45 35.37
N GLU A 15 3.36 -13.66 35.32
CA GLU A 15 4.81 -13.87 35.24
C GLU A 15 5.43 -13.20 34.00
N TRP A 16 4.70 -13.18 32.88
CA TRP A 16 5.15 -12.50 31.67
C TRP A 16 5.32 -10.99 31.88
N LEU A 17 4.41 -10.33 32.60
CA LEU A 17 4.51 -8.89 32.86
C LEU A 17 5.71 -8.57 33.76
N ARG A 18 6.04 -9.43 34.73
CA ARG A 18 7.27 -9.31 35.51
C ARG A 18 8.52 -9.52 34.66
N PHE A 19 8.47 -10.46 33.72
CA PHE A 19 9.56 -10.68 32.75
C PHE A 19 9.73 -9.47 31.82
N PHE A 20 8.63 -8.87 31.38
CA PHE A 20 8.62 -7.67 30.56
C PHE A 20 9.16 -6.43 31.29
N GLU A 21 8.82 -6.22 32.58
CA GLU A 21 9.43 -5.14 33.40
C GLU A 21 10.96 -5.28 33.51
N ALA A 22 11.48 -6.51 33.53
CA ALA A 22 12.91 -6.77 33.71
C ALA A 22 13.69 -6.79 32.39
N GLU A 23 13.15 -7.42 31.35
CA GLU A 23 13.82 -7.68 30.07
C GLU A 23 12.82 -7.55 28.89
N PRO A 24 12.37 -6.33 28.55
CA PRO A 24 11.25 -6.11 27.63
C PRO A 24 11.46 -6.72 26.24
N ASP A 25 12.65 -6.52 25.65
CA ASP A 25 13.02 -7.09 24.34
C ASP A 25 12.88 -8.63 24.32
N ARG A 26 13.36 -9.30 25.38
CA ARG A 26 13.34 -10.76 25.46
C ARG A 26 11.95 -11.28 25.79
N ALA A 27 11.16 -10.52 26.53
CA ALA A 27 9.77 -10.87 26.82
C ALA A 27 8.90 -10.80 25.57
N VAL A 28 9.05 -9.75 24.74
CA VAL A 28 8.39 -9.62 23.44
C VAL A 28 8.85 -10.72 22.48
N ASP A 29 10.16 -10.95 22.36
CA ASP A 29 10.67 -12.05 21.52
C ASP A 29 10.09 -13.40 21.95
N ALA A 30 10.12 -13.72 23.24
CA ALA A 30 9.59 -14.98 23.76
C ALA A 30 8.07 -15.10 23.54
N LEU A 31 7.32 -14.01 23.59
CA LEU A 31 5.88 -14.00 23.33
C LEU A 31 5.59 -14.27 21.84
N LEU A 32 6.20 -13.50 20.94
CA LEU A 32 5.97 -13.60 19.49
C LEU A 32 6.41 -14.97 18.94
N TRP A 33 7.52 -15.52 19.45
CA TRP A 33 7.96 -16.86 19.09
C TRP A 33 7.23 -17.98 19.84
N ARG A 34 6.29 -17.65 20.72
CA ARG A 34 5.51 -18.61 21.53
C ARG A 34 6.42 -19.54 22.37
N ARG A 35 7.48 -18.96 22.94
CA ARG A 35 8.51 -19.62 23.78
C ARG A 35 8.31 -19.36 25.27
N PHE A 36 7.35 -18.52 25.65
CA PHE A 36 7.00 -18.26 27.04
C PHE A 36 5.81 -19.13 27.48
N TYR A 37 5.88 -19.71 28.68
CA TYR A 37 4.79 -20.48 29.27
C TYR A 37 3.95 -19.59 30.20
N PHE A 38 2.68 -19.38 29.86
CA PHE A 38 1.80 -18.46 30.61
C PHE A 38 1.05 -19.12 31.78
N GLY A 39 1.47 -20.33 32.19
CA GLY A 39 0.80 -21.04 33.27
C GLY A 39 -0.67 -21.33 32.94
N PRO A 40 -1.63 -21.01 33.83
CA PRO A 40 -3.05 -21.18 33.56
C PRO A 40 -3.59 -20.40 32.35
N LEU A 41 -2.93 -19.31 31.93
CA LEU A 41 -3.34 -18.49 30.79
C LEU A 41 -2.85 -19.05 29.44
N ASN A 42 -2.09 -20.15 29.42
CA ASN A 42 -1.53 -20.74 28.20
C ASN A 42 -2.59 -21.39 27.27
N VAL A 43 -3.87 -21.31 27.64
CA VAL A 43 -5.00 -21.69 26.77
C VAL A 43 -5.39 -20.59 25.78
N GLU A 44 -4.99 -19.35 26.07
CA GLU A 44 -5.22 -18.19 25.20
C GLU A 44 -4.04 -18.00 24.22
N GLU A 45 -4.31 -17.30 23.12
CA GLU A 45 -3.26 -16.89 22.18
C GLU A 45 -2.38 -15.80 22.82
N PRO A 46 -1.04 -15.91 22.83
CA PRO A 46 -0.17 -14.97 23.54
C PRO A 46 -0.32 -13.51 23.10
N GLU A 47 -0.55 -13.27 21.82
CA GLU A 47 -0.82 -11.95 21.27
C GLU A 47 -2.14 -11.34 21.77
N GLU A 48 -3.18 -12.15 22.03
CA GLU A 48 -4.45 -11.67 22.58
C GLU A 48 -4.27 -11.21 24.03
N LEU A 49 -3.50 -11.97 24.83
CA LEU A 49 -3.15 -11.57 26.19
C LEU A 49 -2.41 -10.23 26.20
N LEU A 50 -1.47 -10.04 25.27
CA LEU A 50 -0.73 -8.79 25.16
C LEU A 50 -1.64 -7.62 24.74
N ILE A 51 -2.55 -7.84 23.80
CA ILE A 51 -3.56 -6.85 23.39
C ILE A 51 -4.43 -6.45 24.59
N ASP A 52 -4.96 -7.43 25.33
CA ASP A 52 -5.80 -7.19 26.50
C ASP A 52 -5.07 -6.38 27.58
N TRP A 53 -3.82 -6.73 27.86
CA TRP A 53 -3.00 -5.99 28.83
C TRP A 53 -2.69 -4.57 28.33
N ALA A 54 -2.33 -4.40 27.06
CA ALA A 54 -2.05 -3.08 26.48
C ALA A 54 -3.29 -2.17 26.47
N LEU A 55 -4.47 -2.71 26.17
CA LEU A 55 -5.73 -1.96 26.23
C LEU A 55 -6.09 -1.59 27.67
N TRP A 56 -5.96 -2.54 28.60
CA TRP A 56 -6.26 -2.31 30.02
C TRP A 56 -5.30 -1.30 30.67
N MET A 57 -4.03 -1.33 30.28
CA MET A 57 -2.97 -0.43 30.77
C MET A 57 -2.74 0.77 29.84
N SER A 58 -3.68 1.10 28.95
CA SER A 58 -3.47 2.16 27.95
C SER A 58 -3.25 3.56 28.53
N ALA A 59 -3.66 3.81 29.77
CA ALA A 59 -3.36 5.04 30.50
C ALA A 59 -1.92 5.11 31.05
N GLU A 60 -1.19 4.00 30.98
CA GLU A 60 0.18 3.85 31.48
C GLU A 60 1.19 4.12 30.36
N GLU A 61 1.59 5.40 30.21
CA GLU A 61 2.51 5.83 29.15
C GLU A 61 3.82 5.03 29.13
N GLU A 62 4.35 4.69 30.30
CA GLU A 62 5.62 3.94 30.43
C GLU A 62 5.53 2.51 29.88
N PHE A 63 4.38 1.84 30.07
CA PHE A 63 4.18 0.49 29.55
C PHE A 63 4.11 0.48 28.02
N LEU A 64 3.28 1.36 27.45
CA LEU A 64 3.12 1.46 26.00
C LEU A 64 4.40 1.94 25.31
N GLU A 65 5.13 2.90 25.90
CA GLU A 65 6.41 3.36 25.34
C GLU A 65 7.46 2.24 25.33
N THR A 66 7.52 1.45 26.40
CA THR A 66 8.45 0.30 26.50
C THR A 66 8.04 -0.78 25.50
N LEU A 67 6.75 -1.06 25.38
CA LEU A 67 6.22 -2.06 24.46
C LEU A 67 6.49 -1.67 23.01
N ASP A 68 6.22 -0.43 22.64
CA ASP A 68 6.49 0.12 21.31
C ASP A 68 8.00 0.03 20.97
N GLY A 69 8.87 0.38 21.91
CA GLY A 69 10.31 0.23 21.73
C GLY A 69 10.75 -1.22 21.47
N ALA A 70 10.23 -2.16 22.27
CA ALA A 70 10.58 -3.57 22.16
C ALA A 70 10.04 -4.22 20.87
N LEU A 71 8.81 -3.90 20.47
CA LEU A 71 8.22 -4.38 19.21
C LEU A 71 8.95 -3.79 17.99
N ALA A 72 9.26 -2.49 18.00
CA ALA A 72 10.03 -1.86 16.92
C ALA A 72 11.41 -2.51 16.76
N LEU A 73 12.11 -2.75 17.86
CA LEU A 73 13.41 -3.41 17.84
C LEU A 73 13.31 -4.86 17.35
N TRP A 74 12.22 -5.56 17.67
CA TRP A 74 11.96 -6.90 17.13
C TRP A 74 11.78 -6.87 15.61
N VAL A 75 11.02 -5.89 15.08
CA VAL A 75 10.85 -5.68 13.62
C VAL A 75 12.20 -5.45 12.96
N GLU A 76 13.00 -4.52 13.49
CA GLU A 76 14.31 -4.17 12.92
C GLU A 76 15.30 -5.35 12.93
N ARG A 77 15.27 -6.19 13.96
CA ARG A 77 16.15 -7.37 14.08
C ARG A 77 15.72 -8.53 13.17
N THR A 78 14.41 -8.72 13.02
CA THR A 78 13.85 -9.91 12.36
C THR A 78 13.57 -9.69 10.88
N TRP A 79 13.58 -8.45 10.39
CA TRP A 79 13.37 -8.18 8.97
C TRP A 79 14.50 -8.78 8.11
N GLY A 80 14.13 -9.48 7.03
CA GLY A 80 15.10 -10.16 6.16
C GLY A 80 15.69 -11.47 6.71
N GLU A 81 15.26 -11.94 7.89
CA GLU A 81 15.68 -13.25 8.40
C GLU A 81 15.10 -14.39 7.55
N HIS A 82 15.96 -15.17 6.90
CA HIS A 82 15.52 -16.37 6.16
C HIS A 82 15.76 -17.64 7.00
N PRO A 83 14.75 -18.50 7.17
CA PRO A 83 14.94 -19.82 7.77
C PRO A 83 16.00 -20.58 6.94
N GLY A 84 17.16 -20.86 7.54
CA GLY A 84 18.30 -21.43 6.82
C GLY A 84 17.95 -22.69 6.02
N ALA A 85 18.54 -22.82 4.82
CA ALA A 85 18.29 -23.86 3.82
C ALA A 85 18.55 -25.33 4.26
N GLY A 86 18.81 -25.57 5.55
CA GLY A 86 19.06 -26.90 6.13
C GLY A 86 18.15 -27.30 7.29
N GLY A 87 17.13 -26.49 7.65
CA GLY A 87 16.20 -26.78 8.74
C GLY A 87 14.86 -27.32 8.22
N THR A 88 14.31 -28.32 8.91
CA THR A 88 12.94 -28.83 8.68
C THR A 88 11.94 -27.66 8.55
N GLY A 89 10.96 -27.76 7.64
CA GLY A 89 10.05 -26.68 7.24
C GLY A 89 9.25 -25.95 8.35
N GLY A 90 9.42 -26.32 9.62
CA GLY A 90 8.90 -25.61 10.78
C GLY A 90 9.60 -24.29 11.11
N GLY A 91 10.74 -23.94 10.48
CA GLY A 91 11.38 -22.62 10.64
C GLY A 91 10.56 -21.49 10.02
N ALA A 92 10.22 -21.61 8.73
CA ALA A 92 9.41 -20.63 8.00
C ALA A 92 8.01 -20.47 8.58
N ARG A 93 7.37 -21.58 8.97
CA ARG A 93 6.06 -21.57 9.63
C ARG A 93 6.08 -20.74 10.93
N ARG A 94 7.07 -20.99 11.80
CA ARG A 94 7.21 -20.28 13.07
C ARG A 94 7.47 -18.79 12.86
N LEU A 95 8.30 -18.43 11.87
CA LEU A 95 8.54 -17.04 11.51
C LEU A 95 7.28 -16.35 10.99
N ALA A 96 6.51 -17.01 10.13
CA ALA A 96 5.23 -16.52 9.64
C ALA A 96 4.20 -16.33 10.76
N ASP A 97 4.15 -17.25 11.72
CA ASP A 97 3.27 -17.16 12.89
C ASP A 97 3.70 -16.01 13.82
N ALA A 98 5.00 -15.80 14.02
CA ALA A 98 5.52 -14.67 14.82
C ALA A 98 5.20 -13.30 14.18
N TRP A 99 5.40 -13.15 12.87
CA TRP A 99 4.98 -11.94 12.13
C TRP A 99 3.47 -11.72 12.17
N SER A 100 2.69 -12.81 12.11
CA SER A 100 1.23 -12.76 12.22
C SER A 100 0.78 -12.28 13.61
N ALA A 101 1.44 -12.76 14.67
CA ALA A 101 1.20 -12.34 16.05
C ALA A 101 1.57 -10.85 16.25
N LEU A 102 2.74 -10.42 15.77
CA LEU A 102 3.15 -9.02 15.80
C LEU A 102 2.11 -8.13 15.12
N ALA A 103 1.74 -8.45 13.89
CA ALA A 103 0.77 -7.68 13.13
C ALA A 103 -0.60 -7.63 13.83
N HIS A 104 -0.99 -8.71 14.52
CA HIS A 104 -2.22 -8.72 15.29
C HIS A 104 -2.19 -7.77 16.50
N VAL A 105 -1.07 -7.75 17.23
CA VAL A 105 -0.84 -6.77 18.31
C VAL A 105 -0.89 -5.36 17.76
N VAL A 106 -0.10 -5.06 16.73
CA VAL A 106 -0.02 -3.72 16.15
C VAL A 106 -1.38 -3.24 15.66
N LYS A 107 -2.16 -4.09 14.99
CA LYS A 107 -3.50 -3.73 14.51
C LYS A 107 -4.44 -3.26 15.63
N ASN A 108 -4.37 -3.86 16.82
CA ASN A 108 -5.35 -3.66 17.89
C ASN A 108 -4.87 -2.78 19.03
N VAL A 109 -3.58 -2.41 19.05
CA VAL A 109 -2.99 -1.57 20.10
C VAL A 109 -2.61 -0.22 19.51
N ASP A 110 -3.24 0.84 20.03
CA ASP A 110 -2.88 2.23 19.73
C ASP A 110 -1.61 2.64 20.50
N GLY A 111 -0.97 3.73 20.06
CA GLY A 111 0.21 4.26 20.75
C GLY A 111 1.51 3.52 20.46
N LEU A 112 1.64 2.90 19.28
CA LEU A 112 2.84 2.20 18.81
C LEU A 112 3.58 2.91 17.64
N PRO A 113 3.91 4.22 17.74
CA PRO A 113 4.48 4.97 16.62
C PRO A 113 5.84 4.44 16.14
N ARG A 114 6.74 3.99 17.04
CA ARG A 114 8.07 3.47 16.65
C ARG A 114 7.93 2.16 15.87
N THR A 115 7.01 1.30 16.29
CA THR A 115 6.73 0.02 15.62
C THR A 115 6.12 0.26 14.25
N VAL A 116 5.12 1.14 14.16
CA VAL A 116 4.49 1.51 12.88
C VAL A 116 5.51 2.14 11.93
N ASP A 117 6.40 3.01 12.41
CA ASP A 117 7.49 3.59 11.62
C ASP A 117 8.46 2.53 11.10
N ALA A 118 8.83 1.56 11.94
CA ALA A 118 9.69 0.44 11.54
C ALA A 118 9.04 -0.40 10.44
N LEU A 119 7.76 -0.74 10.59
CA LEU A 119 6.98 -1.44 9.56
C LEU A 119 6.89 -0.63 8.26
N ARG A 120 6.64 0.68 8.35
CA ARG A 120 6.54 1.59 7.20
C ARG A 120 7.86 1.69 6.42
N ARG A 121 9.02 1.73 7.09
CA ARG A 121 10.33 1.75 6.41
C ARG A 121 10.58 0.50 5.58
N ALA A 122 10.03 -0.64 6.00
CA ALA A 122 10.21 -1.93 5.37
C ALA A 122 9.20 -2.20 4.22
N PHE A 123 8.33 -1.24 3.92
CA PHE A 123 7.16 -1.45 3.04
C PHE A 123 7.49 -1.82 1.60
N GLU A 124 8.60 -1.32 1.05
CA GLU A 124 8.99 -1.62 -0.33
C GLU A 124 9.44 -3.10 -0.49
N GLU A 125 10.02 -3.69 0.56
CA GLU A 125 10.57 -5.06 0.55
C GLU A 125 9.57 -6.13 1.02
N LYS A 126 8.37 -5.72 1.46
CA LYS A 126 7.37 -6.62 2.07
C LYS A 126 7.00 -7.81 1.18
N ASP A 127 6.95 -7.63 -0.14
CA ASP A 127 6.50 -8.64 -1.08
C ASP A 127 7.58 -9.72 -1.25
N GLU A 128 8.86 -9.32 -1.31
CA GLU A 128 10.01 -10.23 -1.39
C GLU A 128 10.18 -11.01 -0.08
N TYR A 129 9.95 -10.35 1.07
CA TYR A 129 10.15 -10.98 2.37
C TYR A 129 8.90 -11.67 2.91
N LEU A 130 7.88 -10.92 3.31
CA LEU A 130 6.67 -11.48 3.91
C LEU A 130 5.81 -12.23 2.88
N GLY A 131 5.81 -11.79 1.61
CA GLY A 131 5.11 -12.51 0.54
C GLY A 131 5.66 -13.93 0.35
N ALA A 132 6.98 -14.13 0.47
CA ALA A 132 7.60 -15.45 0.42
C ALA A 132 7.21 -16.36 1.62
N LEU A 133 6.77 -15.79 2.74
CA LEU A 133 6.30 -16.50 3.92
C LEU A 133 4.78 -16.80 3.89
N SER A 134 4.04 -16.12 3.00
CA SER A 134 2.60 -16.26 2.82
C SER A 134 2.27 -17.45 1.90
N VAL A 135 1.53 -18.41 2.43
CA VAL A 135 1.17 -19.66 1.72
C VAL A 135 -0.35 -19.78 1.51
N GLY A 136 -1.15 -19.04 2.28
CA GLY A 136 -2.60 -19.01 2.18
C GLY A 136 -3.27 -18.24 3.31
N PRO A 137 -4.61 -18.12 3.35
CA PRO A 137 -5.30 -17.25 4.33
C PRO A 137 -4.97 -17.53 5.80
N SER A 138 -4.73 -18.80 6.15
CA SER A 138 -4.36 -19.21 7.52
C SER A 138 -2.89 -18.94 7.87
N GLN A 139 -2.05 -18.70 6.87
CA GLN A 139 -0.63 -18.37 7.00
C GLN A 139 -0.32 -17.25 6.01
N ASP A 140 -0.74 -16.05 6.38
CA ASP A 140 -0.55 -14.86 5.56
C ASP A 140 0.00 -13.71 6.43
N PRO A 141 1.31 -13.75 6.76
CA PRO A 141 1.97 -12.65 7.46
C PRO A 141 1.97 -11.38 6.63
N LEU A 142 2.07 -11.44 5.29
CA LEU A 142 1.99 -10.25 4.43
C LEU A 142 0.64 -9.54 4.59
N GLY A 143 -0.47 -10.26 4.43
CA GLY A 143 -1.79 -9.67 4.58
C GLY A 143 -2.06 -9.12 5.98
N ARG A 144 -1.62 -9.82 7.04
CA ARG A 144 -1.72 -9.32 8.42
C ARG A 144 -0.88 -8.07 8.64
N TYR A 145 0.34 -8.03 8.11
CA TYR A 145 1.19 -6.84 8.10
C TYR A 145 0.50 -5.66 7.42
N LEU A 146 -0.16 -5.88 6.28
CA LEU A 146 -0.93 -4.85 5.59
C LEU A 146 -2.11 -4.36 6.44
N ASP A 147 -2.83 -5.26 7.12
CA ASP A 147 -3.93 -4.92 8.03
C ASP A 147 -3.44 -4.07 9.22
N ALA A 148 -2.27 -4.39 9.78
CA ALA A 148 -1.64 -3.61 10.84
C ALA A 148 -1.27 -2.21 10.37
N LEU A 149 -0.68 -2.07 9.18
CA LEU A 149 -0.39 -0.76 8.60
C LEU A 149 -1.64 0.04 8.26
N ALA A 150 -2.69 -0.63 7.80
CA ALA A 150 -3.97 -0.01 7.47
C ALA A 150 -4.59 0.67 8.70
N ALA A 151 -4.48 0.07 9.88
CA ALA A 151 -5.01 0.61 11.13
C ALA A 151 -4.31 1.91 11.59
N HIS A 152 -3.05 2.12 11.22
CA HIS A 152 -2.19 3.18 11.78
C HIS A 152 -1.62 4.15 10.74
N GLN A 153 -2.39 4.48 9.70
CA GLN A 153 -1.90 5.38 8.65
C GLN A 153 -1.90 6.84 9.12
N GLN A 154 -0.71 7.46 9.13
CA GLN A 154 -0.54 8.88 9.51
C GLN A 154 -0.73 9.84 8.33
N ASP A 155 -0.55 9.35 7.11
CA ASP A 155 -0.67 10.11 5.87
C ASP A 155 -1.34 9.27 4.78
N ARG A 156 -1.53 9.88 3.60
CA ARG A 156 -2.15 9.24 2.44
C ARG A 156 -1.12 8.67 1.45
N SER A 157 0.16 8.54 1.83
CA SER A 157 1.23 8.05 0.94
C SER A 157 1.02 6.62 0.42
N LEU A 158 0.20 5.80 1.11
CA LEU A 158 -0.18 4.45 0.69
C LEU A 158 -1.47 4.38 -0.11
N ALA A 159 -2.18 5.49 -0.34
CA ALA A 159 -3.38 5.49 -1.19
C ALA A 159 -3.14 4.85 -2.57
N PRO A 160 -2.02 5.11 -3.27
CA PRO A 160 -1.71 4.43 -4.52
C PRO A 160 -1.66 2.90 -4.37
N PHE A 161 -1.05 2.40 -3.28
CA PHE A 161 -0.93 0.97 -3.04
C PHE A 161 -2.30 0.32 -2.78
N TRP A 162 -3.14 0.93 -1.94
CA TRP A 162 -4.46 0.37 -1.62
C TRP A 162 -5.37 0.31 -2.85
N TRP A 163 -5.34 1.35 -3.68
CA TRP A 163 -6.05 1.35 -4.96
C TRP A 163 -5.57 0.24 -5.90
N ARG A 164 -4.26 0.01 -5.99
CA ARG A 164 -3.72 -1.13 -6.75
C ARG A 164 -4.17 -2.46 -6.18
N LEU A 165 -4.20 -2.59 -4.85
CA LEU A 165 -4.63 -3.83 -4.20
C LEU A 165 -6.13 -4.10 -4.43
N CYS A 166 -6.96 -3.06 -4.59
CA CYS A 166 -8.37 -3.21 -4.98
C CYS A 166 -8.55 -3.80 -6.39
N ASP A 167 -7.56 -3.71 -7.27
CA ASP A 167 -7.65 -4.28 -8.62
C ASP A 167 -7.48 -5.81 -8.64
N LEU A 168 -6.95 -6.39 -7.54
CA LEU A 168 -6.61 -7.81 -7.42
C LEU A 168 -5.93 -8.35 -8.69
N GLY A 169 -4.79 -7.74 -9.04
CA GLY A 169 -4.00 -8.15 -10.20
C GLY A 169 -3.61 -9.63 -10.16
N ASP A 170 -3.05 -10.14 -11.26
CA ASP A 170 -2.92 -11.58 -11.52
C ASP A 170 -2.20 -12.38 -10.41
N ASP A 171 -1.21 -11.79 -9.74
CA ASP A 171 -0.45 -12.40 -8.64
C ASP A 171 -1.01 -12.10 -7.24
N THR A 172 -2.10 -11.33 -7.16
CA THR A 172 -2.72 -10.95 -5.88
C THR A 172 -3.75 -12.00 -5.47
N PRO A 173 -3.61 -12.66 -4.30
CA PRO A 173 -4.62 -13.57 -3.82
C PRO A 173 -5.96 -12.85 -3.61
N PHE A 174 -7.07 -13.46 -4.06
CA PHE A 174 -8.40 -12.82 -3.98
C PHE A 174 -8.81 -12.39 -2.56
N TYR A 175 -8.29 -13.06 -1.53
CA TYR A 175 -8.59 -12.74 -0.14
C TYR A 175 -7.87 -11.48 0.35
N HIS A 176 -6.86 -10.97 -0.36
CA HIS A 176 -6.25 -9.66 -0.06
C HIS A 176 -7.22 -8.49 -0.32
N ALA A 177 -8.37 -8.74 -0.95
CA ALA A 177 -9.46 -7.77 -1.06
C ALA A 177 -9.88 -7.18 0.30
N SER A 178 -9.81 -7.95 1.39
CA SER A 178 -10.11 -7.43 2.73
C SER A 178 -9.07 -6.41 3.19
N TYR A 179 -7.78 -6.65 2.90
CA TYR A 179 -6.70 -5.73 3.26
C TYR A 179 -6.72 -4.48 2.39
N ALA A 180 -7.10 -4.60 1.11
CA ALA A 180 -7.32 -3.44 0.23
C ALA A 180 -8.38 -2.51 0.81
N MET A 181 -9.52 -3.09 1.21
CA MET A 181 -10.60 -2.33 1.82
C MET A 181 -10.20 -1.74 3.17
N ALA A 182 -9.55 -2.51 4.05
CA ALA A 182 -9.03 -2.02 5.32
C ALA A 182 -8.09 -0.82 5.12
N GLY A 183 -7.22 -0.90 4.12
CA GLY A 183 -6.32 0.17 3.72
C GLY A 183 -7.03 1.46 3.35
N LEU A 184 -8.04 1.41 2.48
CA LEU A 184 -8.83 2.59 2.12
C LEU A 184 -9.58 3.17 3.31
N ILE A 185 -10.16 2.31 4.17
CA ILE A 185 -10.85 2.72 5.39
C ILE A 185 -9.90 3.46 6.34
N GLY A 186 -8.67 2.98 6.45
CA GLY A 186 -7.65 3.51 7.36
C GLY A 186 -6.96 4.78 6.89
N LEU A 187 -7.15 5.22 5.64
CA LEU A 187 -6.57 6.47 5.16
C LEU A 187 -7.09 7.65 5.99
N PRO A 188 -6.24 8.63 6.36
CA PRO A 188 -6.68 9.86 7.00
C PRO A 188 -7.79 10.53 6.18
N PRO A 189 -8.92 10.95 6.78
CA PRO A 189 -10.04 11.54 6.02
C PRO A 189 -9.62 12.84 5.34
N LEU A 190 -10.16 13.09 4.15
CA LEU A 190 -9.96 14.37 3.46
C LEU A 190 -10.78 15.48 4.14
N GLU A 191 -10.32 16.73 4.10
CA GLU A 191 -11.00 17.88 4.74
C GLU A 191 -12.48 18.03 4.31
N GLU A 192 -12.77 17.72 3.05
CA GLU A 192 -14.12 17.79 2.47
C GLU A 192 -15.05 16.67 2.96
N GLU A 193 -14.50 15.61 3.57
CA GLU A 193 -15.24 14.46 4.08
C GLU A 193 -15.61 14.60 5.57
N ALA A 194 -15.58 15.83 6.10
CA ALA A 194 -16.01 16.15 7.46
C ALA A 194 -17.47 15.73 7.80
N GLY A 195 -18.24 15.29 6.79
CA GLY A 195 -19.57 14.67 6.93
C GLY A 195 -19.59 13.17 7.28
N GLY A 196 -18.43 12.53 7.42
CA GLY A 196 -18.29 11.16 7.92
C GLY A 196 -18.47 10.05 6.89
N PHE A 197 -19.03 10.33 5.71
CA PHE A 197 -19.00 9.39 4.57
C PHE A 197 -17.67 9.48 3.83
N ARG A 198 -17.11 8.31 3.47
CA ARG A 198 -15.82 8.16 2.78
C ARG A 198 -16.07 7.72 1.34
N GLU A 199 -15.92 8.64 0.40
CA GLU A 199 -16.26 8.38 -1.01
C GLU A 199 -15.26 7.37 -1.63
N GLU A 200 -13.99 7.43 -1.23
CA GLU A 200 -12.95 6.53 -1.72
C GLU A 200 -13.22 5.07 -1.33
N VAL A 201 -13.76 4.84 -0.12
CA VAL A 201 -14.13 3.50 0.36
C VAL A 201 -15.26 2.92 -0.49
N ALA A 202 -16.25 3.75 -0.85
CA ALA A 202 -17.36 3.33 -1.69
C ALA A 202 -16.93 3.05 -3.14
N ARG A 203 -16.06 3.88 -3.70
CA ARG A 203 -15.48 3.65 -5.03
C ARG A 203 -14.57 2.41 -5.04
N GLY A 204 -13.81 2.18 -3.96
CA GLY A 204 -13.01 0.98 -3.75
C GLY A 204 -13.84 -0.30 -3.74
N ALA A 205 -15.06 -0.26 -3.18
CA ALA A 205 -15.98 -1.41 -3.23
C ALA A 205 -16.42 -1.74 -4.67
N VAL A 206 -16.62 -0.72 -5.52
CA VAL A 206 -16.92 -0.91 -6.95
C VAL A 206 -15.70 -1.46 -7.69
N ALA A 207 -14.50 -0.98 -7.38
CA ALA A 207 -13.25 -1.52 -7.93
C ALA A 207 -13.07 -3.01 -7.57
N LEU A 208 -13.28 -3.39 -6.31
CA LEU A 208 -13.27 -4.79 -5.88
C LEU A 208 -14.34 -5.61 -6.60
N ALA A 209 -15.55 -5.08 -6.80
CA ALA A 209 -16.61 -5.80 -7.52
C ALA A 209 -16.19 -6.11 -8.97
N ARG A 210 -15.56 -5.16 -9.67
CA ARG A 210 -14.97 -5.38 -11.00
C ARG A 210 -13.83 -6.39 -10.97
N ALA A 211 -12.96 -6.31 -9.97
CA ALA A 211 -11.85 -7.25 -9.83
C ALA A 211 -12.34 -8.69 -9.62
N PHE A 212 -13.30 -8.90 -8.72
CA PHE A 212 -13.94 -10.19 -8.52
C PHE A 212 -14.65 -10.68 -9.78
N ASP A 213 -15.30 -9.79 -10.52
CA ASP A 213 -15.98 -10.14 -11.76
C ASP A 213 -14.99 -10.66 -12.82
N ARG A 214 -13.85 -9.97 -13.00
CA ARG A 214 -12.76 -10.43 -13.88
C ARG A 214 -12.20 -11.80 -13.46
N LEU A 215 -12.04 -12.04 -12.16
CA LEU A 215 -11.58 -13.34 -11.65
C LEU A 215 -12.58 -14.47 -11.97
N VAL A 216 -13.88 -14.17 -11.95
CA VAL A 216 -14.94 -15.12 -12.36
C VAL A 216 -14.91 -15.34 -13.87
N GLU A 217 -14.80 -14.28 -14.67
CA GLU A 217 -14.74 -14.37 -16.14
C GLU A 217 -13.56 -15.21 -16.63
N ARG A 218 -12.40 -15.11 -15.97
CA ARG A 218 -11.21 -15.91 -16.26
C ARG A 218 -11.26 -17.33 -15.70
N GLY A 219 -12.30 -17.68 -14.94
CA GLY A 219 -12.45 -19.00 -14.31
C GLY A 219 -11.53 -19.25 -13.12
N VAL A 220 -10.88 -18.22 -12.57
CA VAL A 220 -9.97 -18.32 -11.41
C VAL A 220 -10.74 -18.54 -10.11
N LEU A 221 -11.91 -17.90 -9.97
CA LEU A 221 -12.72 -17.96 -8.76
C LEU A 221 -14.19 -18.29 -9.10
N PRO A 222 -14.84 -19.25 -8.41
CA PRO A 222 -16.26 -19.49 -8.60
C PRO A 222 -17.11 -18.28 -8.18
N GLU A 223 -18.12 -17.93 -8.98
CA GLU A 223 -19.02 -16.78 -8.76
C GLU A 223 -19.56 -16.72 -7.32
N LYS A 224 -20.08 -17.84 -6.79
CA LYS A 224 -20.63 -17.88 -5.43
C LYS A 224 -19.60 -17.46 -4.37
N ARG A 225 -18.32 -17.81 -4.57
CA ARG A 225 -17.23 -17.47 -3.65
C ARG A 225 -16.83 -16.00 -3.81
N ALA A 226 -16.78 -15.50 -5.05
CA ALA A 226 -16.52 -14.10 -5.37
C ALA A 226 -17.57 -13.17 -4.77
N GLU A 227 -18.87 -13.41 -5.06
CA GLU A 227 -19.98 -12.64 -4.50
C GLU A 227 -20.00 -12.71 -2.97
N GLY A 228 -19.73 -13.89 -2.41
CA GLY A 228 -19.66 -14.09 -0.95
C GLY A 228 -18.57 -13.26 -0.29
N ALA A 229 -17.36 -13.26 -0.84
CA ALA A 229 -16.24 -12.48 -0.33
C ALA A 229 -16.50 -10.98 -0.45
N LEU A 230 -16.89 -10.50 -1.63
CA LEU A 230 -17.24 -9.10 -1.88
C LEU A 230 -18.30 -8.63 -0.88
N ARG A 231 -19.38 -9.39 -0.73
CA ARG A 231 -20.48 -9.02 0.18
C ARG A 231 -20.05 -8.91 1.63
N SER A 232 -19.21 -9.83 2.12
CA SER A 232 -18.71 -9.77 3.49
C SER A 232 -17.85 -8.53 3.72
N ILE A 233 -16.91 -8.26 2.79
CA ILE A 233 -15.99 -7.12 2.88
C ILE A 233 -16.77 -5.79 2.84
N VAL A 234 -17.65 -5.62 1.85
CA VAL A 234 -18.36 -4.36 1.65
C VAL A 234 -19.39 -4.10 2.76
N ARG A 235 -20.03 -5.15 3.31
CA ARG A 235 -20.94 -4.96 4.46
C ARG A 235 -20.22 -4.48 5.72
N LEU A 236 -18.99 -4.94 5.97
CA LEU A 236 -18.18 -4.43 7.08
C LEU A 236 -17.83 -2.95 6.86
N ALA A 237 -17.46 -2.57 5.63
CA ALA A 237 -17.21 -1.17 5.28
C ALA A 237 -18.47 -0.31 5.45
N MET A 238 -19.63 -0.77 4.98
CA MET A 238 -20.91 -0.07 5.14
C MET A 238 -21.35 0.03 6.61
N ALA A 239 -21.03 -0.96 7.45
CA ALA A 239 -21.30 -0.89 8.89
C ALA A 239 -20.43 0.18 9.57
N ARG A 240 -19.20 0.39 9.10
CA ARG A 240 -18.31 1.47 9.56
C ARG A 240 -18.79 2.86 9.11
N PHE A 241 -19.35 2.94 7.90
CA PHE A 241 -19.86 4.17 7.28
C PHE A 241 -21.34 4.02 6.88
N PRO A 242 -22.29 4.11 7.83
CA PRO A 242 -23.70 3.75 7.63
C PRO A 242 -24.52 4.84 6.89
N PHE A 243 -24.14 5.13 5.64
CA PHE A 243 -24.72 6.18 4.80
C PHE A 243 -25.34 5.59 3.50
N PRO A 244 -26.48 4.91 3.58
CA PRO A 244 -26.98 4.11 2.45
C PRO A 244 -27.32 4.91 1.19
N GLU A 245 -27.73 6.18 1.32
CA GLU A 245 -27.97 7.07 0.18
C GLU A 245 -26.65 7.45 -0.54
N PRO A 246 -25.61 8.00 0.11
CA PRO A 246 -24.30 8.21 -0.51
C PRO A 246 -23.68 6.97 -1.14
N TRP A 247 -23.77 5.80 -0.49
CA TRP A 247 -23.31 4.54 -1.07
C TRP A 247 -24.03 4.21 -2.39
N GLY A 248 -25.36 4.33 -2.42
CA GLY A 248 -26.17 4.07 -3.62
C GLY A 248 -25.82 5.02 -4.77
N GLN A 249 -25.58 6.30 -4.47
CA GLN A 249 -25.15 7.29 -5.46
C GLN A 249 -23.78 6.93 -6.06
N VAL A 250 -22.78 6.63 -5.22
CA VAL A 250 -21.43 6.27 -5.69
C VAL A 250 -21.46 4.98 -6.50
N PHE A 251 -22.23 3.97 -6.08
CA PHE A 251 -22.40 2.72 -6.84
C PHE A 251 -23.04 2.99 -8.19
N THR A 252 -24.11 3.78 -8.25
CA THR A 252 -24.77 4.18 -9.50
C THR A 252 -23.80 4.89 -10.45
N GLU A 253 -23.07 5.90 -9.95
CA GLU A 253 -22.15 6.70 -10.76
C GLU A 253 -20.95 5.87 -11.25
N SER A 254 -20.36 5.08 -10.36
CA SER A 254 -19.10 4.38 -10.62
C SER A 254 -19.32 3.06 -11.35
N ALA A 255 -20.44 2.37 -11.14
CA ALA A 255 -20.75 1.10 -11.78
C ALA A 255 -21.46 1.24 -13.13
N ALA A 256 -21.69 2.47 -13.63
CA ALA A 256 -22.36 2.69 -14.92
C ALA A 256 -21.67 2.01 -16.13
N ARG A 257 -20.37 1.69 -16.01
CA ARG A 257 -19.60 0.93 -17.02
C ARG A 257 -19.21 -0.48 -16.55
N ALA A 258 -19.79 -0.95 -15.45
CA ALA A 258 -19.54 -2.30 -14.95
C ALA A 258 -20.41 -3.33 -15.71
N SER A 259 -20.04 -4.60 -15.64
CA SER A 259 -20.86 -5.68 -16.19
C SER A 259 -22.19 -5.80 -15.45
N GLU A 260 -23.18 -6.46 -16.08
CA GLU A 260 -24.46 -6.78 -15.43
C GLU A 260 -24.26 -7.57 -14.12
N ARG A 261 -23.28 -8.48 -14.08
CA ARG A 261 -22.97 -9.28 -12.89
C ARG A 261 -22.47 -8.39 -11.75
N CYS A 262 -21.53 -7.51 -12.05
CA CYS A 262 -21.01 -6.55 -11.08
C CYS A 262 -22.13 -5.63 -10.55
N PHE A 263 -22.98 -5.10 -11.44
CA PHE A 263 -24.12 -4.27 -11.04
C PHE A 263 -25.07 -5.04 -10.11
N HIS A 264 -25.42 -6.28 -10.46
CA HIS A 264 -26.29 -7.14 -9.66
C HIS A 264 -25.73 -7.44 -8.26
N TRP A 265 -24.43 -7.69 -8.14
CA TRP A 265 -23.79 -7.88 -6.84
C TRP A 265 -23.86 -6.63 -5.97
N LEU A 266 -23.69 -5.44 -6.56
CA LEU A 266 -23.79 -4.17 -5.84
C LEU A 266 -25.25 -3.84 -5.45
N ASP A 267 -26.23 -4.09 -6.33
CA ASP A 267 -27.65 -3.89 -6.02
C ASP A 267 -28.12 -4.78 -4.86
N LYS A 268 -27.64 -6.04 -4.79
CA LYS A 268 -27.92 -6.92 -3.64
C LYS A 268 -27.44 -6.36 -2.29
N LEU A 269 -26.46 -5.46 -2.27
CA LEU A 269 -25.98 -4.79 -1.05
C LEU A 269 -26.90 -3.65 -0.63
N LEU A 270 -27.53 -2.97 -1.60
CA LEU A 270 -28.44 -1.84 -1.39
C LEU A 270 -29.67 -1.95 -2.33
N PRO A 271 -30.58 -2.92 -2.08
CA PRO A 271 -31.65 -3.23 -3.03
C PRO A 271 -32.52 -2.02 -3.35
N GLY A 272 -32.68 -1.73 -4.64
CA GLY A 272 -33.55 -0.66 -5.12
C GLY A 272 -33.03 0.77 -4.91
N ARG A 273 -31.73 0.93 -4.59
CA ARG A 273 -31.08 2.23 -4.43
C ARG A 273 -30.11 2.57 -5.56
N LEU A 274 -29.84 1.63 -6.46
CA LEU A 274 -29.00 1.84 -7.63
C LEU A 274 -29.88 2.20 -8.83
N GLU A 275 -29.50 3.24 -9.55
CA GLU A 275 -30.17 3.62 -10.79
C GLU A 275 -29.43 3.04 -12.00
N VAL A 276 -30.17 2.64 -13.03
CA VAL A 276 -29.57 2.22 -14.30
C VAL A 276 -29.27 3.48 -15.12
N ARG A 277 -27.99 3.84 -15.25
CA ARG A 277 -27.55 4.96 -16.09
C ARG A 277 -27.27 4.51 -17.53
N GLN A 278 -27.66 5.34 -18.50
CA GLN A 278 -27.28 5.15 -19.90
C GLN A 278 -25.82 5.57 -20.13
N GLU A 279 -25.13 4.91 -21.07
CA GLU A 279 -23.70 5.16 -21.37
C GLU A 279 -23.37 6.63 -21.68
N ALA A 280 -24.30 7.37 -22.29
CA ALA A 280 -24.13 8.79 -22.60
C ALA A 280 -24.05 9.69 -21.35
N GLU A 281 -24.76 9.33 -20.27
CA GLU A 281 -24.74 10.08 -19.00
C GLU A 281 -23.47 9.76 -18.20
N ALA A 282 -22.93 8.55 -18.34
CA ALA A 282 -21.69 8.09 -17.70
C ALA A 282 -20.40 8.70 -18.29
N GLN A 283 -20.49 9.50 -19.35
CA GLN A 283 -19.36 10.28 -19.89
C GLN A 283 -19.25 11.68 -19.25
N THR A 284 -20.25 12.10 -18.48
CA THR A 284 -20.21 13.39 -17.78
C THR A 284 -19.28 13.27 -16.57
N PRO A 285 -18.23 14.10 -16.46
CA PRO A 285 -17.37 14.13 -15.29
C PRO A 285 -18.19 14.32 -14.01
N SER A 286 -17.71 13.77 -12.89
CA SER A 286 -18.29 14.09 -11.59
C SER A 286 -18.33 15.61 -11.44
N ARG A 287 -19.52 16.18 -11.16
CA ARG A 287 -19.67 17.63 -10.96
C ARG A 287 -18.77 18.18 -9.84
N ARG A 288 -18.29 17.29 -8.96
CA ARG A 288 -17.39 17.60 -7.85
C ARG A 288 -15.95 17.90 -8.32
N PHE A 289 -15.51 17.33 -9.44
CA PHE A 289 -14.16 17.55 -9.96
C PHE A 289 -14.20 18.08 -11.39
N ASP A 290 -13.89 19.36 -11.55
CA ASP A 290 -13.71 19.97 -12.87
C ASP A 290 -12.28 19.72 -13.38
N HIS A 291 -12.10 18.65 -14.14
CA HIS A 291 -10.83 18.32 -14.79
C HIS A 291 -10.58 19.15 -16.06
N ALA A 292 -11.50 20.05 -16.44
CA ALA A 292 -11.36 20.83 -17.65
C ALA A 292 -10.11 21.72 -17.56
N GLY A 293 -9.19 21.50 -18.49
CA GLY A 293 -7.99 22.32 -18.63
C GLY A 293 -6.77 21.87 -17.83
N TRP A 294 -6.84 20.80 -17.03
CA TRP A 294 -5.65 20.21 -16.36
C TRP A 294 -4.52 19.94 -17.35
N LYS A 295 -4.81 19.26 -18.47
CA LYS A 295 -3.83 19.03 -19.55
C LYS A 295 -3.16 20.32 -20.04
N ALA A 296 -3.94 21.39 -20.24
CA ALA A 296 -3.42 22.67 -20.72
C ALA A 296 -2.59 23.39 -19.64
N ARG A 297 -3.02 23.34 -18.37
CA ARG A 297 -2.27 23.84 -17.22
C ARG A 297 -0.93 23.11 -17.09
N ALA A 298 -0.94 21.78 -17.13
CA ALA A 298 0.25 20.95 -17.06
C ALA A 298 1.25 21.26 -18.19
N GLN A 299 0.78 21.37 -19.44
CA GLN A 299 1.65 21.74 -20.56
C GLN A 299 2.32 23.11 -20.39
N ARG A 300 1.58 24.10 -19.89
CA ARG A 300 2.11 25.43 -19.58
C ARG A 300 3.16 25.37 -18.48
N ILE A 301 2.84 24.74 -17.35
CA ILE A 301 3.74 24.60 -16.19
C ILE A 301 5.03 23.89 -16.58
N ALA A 302 4.95 22.77 -17.32
CA ALA A 302 6.12 22.04 -17.81
C ALA A 302 7.04 22.91 -18.70
N GLY A 303 6.45 23.80 -19.50
CA GLY A 303 7.20 24.79 -20.28
C GLY A 303 7.90 25.82 -19.40
N GLU A 304 7.30 26.23 -18.29
CA GLU A 304 7.88 27.20 -17.36
C GLU A 304 8.97 26.58 -16.47
N LEU A 305 8.80 25.31 -16.04
CA LEU A 305 9.79 24.51 -15.31
C LEU A 305 11.08 24.37 -16.13
N ARG A 306 10.98 24.04 -17.42
CA ARG A 306 12.12 23.99 -18.35
C ARG A 306 12.88 25.32 -18.47
N ARG A 307 12.19 26.44 -18.22
CA ARG A 307 12.78 27.79 -18.25
C ARG A 307 13.22 28.26 -16.86
N ASN A 308 13.21 27.37 -15.87
CA ASN A 308 13.55 27.64 -14.47
C ASN A 308 12.82 28.85 -13.88
N ARG A 309 11.52 28.99 -14.19
CA ARG A 309 10.67 30.06 -13.62
C ARG A 309 10.36 29.73 -12.16
N PRO A 310 10.69 30.58 -11.17
CA PRO A 310 10.48 30.25 -9.75
C PRO A 310 9.03 29.93 -9.38
N ALA A 311 8.07 30.63 -9.99
CA ALA A 311 6.64 30.41 -9.75
C ALA A 311 6.11 29.07 -10.30
N ALA A 312 6.84 28.44 -11.23
CA ALA A 312 6.40 27.21 -11.88
C ALA A 312 6.41 26.01 -10.92
N LEU A 313 7.31 26.00 -9.94
CA LEU A 313 7.37 24.94 -8.93
C LEU A 313 6.11 24.95 -8.07
N GLN A 314 5.73 26.11 -7.54
CA GLN A 314 4.50 26.24 -6.76
C GLN A 314 3.27 25.89 -7.59
N ALA A 315 3.17 26.38 -8.83
CA ALA A 315 2.06 26.06 -9.72
C ALA A 315 1.98 24.56 -10.06
N ALA A 316 3.12 23.85 -10.13
CA ALA A 316 3.17 22.41 -10.29
C ALA A 316 2.61 21.70 -9.06
N GLU A 317 3.05 22.06 -7.85
CA GLU A 317 2.55 21.48 -6.60
C GLU A 317 1.05 21.71 -6.41
N GLU A 318 0.54 22.89 -6.74
CA GLU A 318 -0.90 23.20 -6.67
C GLU A 318 -1.72 22.31 -7.62
N LEU A 319 -1.27 22.15 -8.88
CA LEU A 319 -1.97 21.28 -9.83
C LEU A 319 -1.86 19.81 -9.42
N LEU A 320 -0.68 19.36 -8.99
CA LEU A 320 -0.49 17.98 -8.55
C LEU A 320 -1.35 17.66 -7.33
N ALA A 321 -1.49 18.57 -6.37
CA ALA A 321 -2.37 18.38 -5.22
C ALA A 321 -3.85 18.20 -5.64
N GLU A 322 -4.31 18.96 -6.64
CA GLU A 322 -5.67 18.78 -7.21
C GLU A 322 -5.82 17.39 -7.88
N GLU A 323 -4.85 17.00 -8.71
CA GLU A 323 -4.87 15.74 -9.46
C GLU A 323 -4.70 14.51 -8.54
N GLU A 324 -3.82 14.60 -7.53
CA GLU A 324 -3.62 13.58 -6.49
C GLU A 324 -4.89 13.40 -5.67
N ARG A 325 -5.51 14.49 -5.19
CA ARG A 325 -6.79 14.41 -4.44
C ARG A 325 -7.86 13.66 -5.24
N TYR A 326 -7.96 13.93 -6.54
CA TYR A 326 -8.88 13.19 -7.40
C TYR A 326 -8.50 11.71 -7.53
N ALA A 327 -7.22 11.40 -7.77
CA ALA A 327 -6.76 10.02 -7.89
C ALA A 327 -6.99 9.23 -6.59
N GLU A 328 -6.78 9.86 -5.43
CA GLU A 328 -7.02 9.24 -4.12
C GLU A 328 -8.51 8.95 -3.86
N ILE A 329 -9.42 9.76 -4.38
CA ILE A 329 -10.86 9.54 -4.26
C ILE A 329 -11.34 8.51 -5.29
N SER A 330 -10.89 8.62 -6.53
CA SER A 330 -11.45 7.86 -7.66
C SER A 330 -10.71 6.58 -8.00
N GLY A 331 -9.45 6.47 -7.62
CA GLY A 331 -8.50 5.48 -8.13
C GLY A 331 -7.97 5.77 -9.54
N ASP A 332 -8.43 6.85 -10.20
CA ASP A 332 -7.96 7.23 -11.54
C ASP A 332 -6.69 8.10 -11.45
N SER A 333 -5.55 7.47 -11.71
CA SER A 333 -4.22 8.07 -11.69
C SER A 333 -3.77 8.68 -13.02
N TYR A 334 -4.58 8.62 -14.08
CA TYR A 334 -4.13 8.93 -15.43
C TYR A 334 -3.57 10.36 -15.57
N ASN A 335 -4.27 11.35 -15.00
CA ASN A 335 -3.84 12.75 -15.12
C ASN A 335 -2.59 13.01 -14.27
N VAL A 336 -2.63 12.61 -12.99
CA VAL A 336 -1.55 12.87 -12.03
C VAL A 336 -0.24 12.22 -12.48
N VAL A 337 -0.24 10.97 -12.92
CA VAL A 337 0.97 10.27 -13.36
C VAL A 337 1.59 10.96 -14.58
N ARG A 338 0.77 11.42 -15.53
CA ARG A 338 1.26 12.15 -16.70
C ARG A 338 1.85 13.50 -16.32
N SER A 339 1.22 14.24 -15.43
CA SER A 339 1.73 15.52 -14.94
C SER A 339 3.03 15.33 -14.16
N LEU A 340 3.09 14.37 -13.23
CA LEU A 340 4.28 14.02 -12.45
C LEU A 340 5.47 13.68 -13.36
N CYS A 341 5.31 12.77 -14.32
CA CYS A 341 6.41 12.39 -15.21
C CYS A 341 6.85 13.55 -16.12
N ASN A 342 5.91 14.36 -16.62
CA ASN A 342 6.21 15.52 -17.45
C ASN A 342 6.94 16.62 -16.66
N PHE A 343 6.54 16.88 -15.41
CA PHE A 343 7.20 17.83 -14.53
C PHE A 343 8.58 17.36 -14.10
N ALA A 344 8.72 16.08 -13.72
CA ALA A 344 10.02 15.47 -13.41
C ALA A 344 10.99 15.61 -14.59
N SER A 345 10.56 15.22 -15.79
CA SER A 345 11.36 15.35 -17.01
C SER A 345 11.74 16.81 -17.31
N SER A 346 10.80 17.73 -17.13
CA SER A 346 10.97 19.17 -17.40
C SER A 346 11.87 19.88 -16.39
N ALA A 347 12.02 19.33 -15.19
CA ALA A 347 12.65 19.99 -14.06
C ALA A 347 13.91 19.27 -13.55
N ARG A 348 14.26 18.10 -14.11
CA ARG A 348 15.40 17.28 -13.63
C ARG A 348 16.73 18.04 -13.56
N GLN A 349 17.01 18.93 -14.50
CA GLN A 349 18.24 19.73 -14.50
C GLN A 349 18.20 20.95 -13.56
N THR A 350 17.01 21.45 -13.23
CA THR A 350 16.85 22.72 -12.47
C THR A 350 16.56 22.47 -11.00
N VAL A 351 15.72 21.48 -10.70
CA VAL A 351 15.35 21.05 -9.34
C VAL A 351 15.38 19.52 -9.23
N PRO A 352 16.57 18.89 -9.40
CA PRO A 352 16.74 17.43 -9.51
C PRO A 352 16.10 16.64 -8.36
N ARG A 353 16.26 17.10 -7.12
CA ARG A 353 15.67 16.44 -5.94
C ARG A 353 14.15 16.38 -6.00
N GLN A 354 13.49 17.42 -6.52
CA GLN A 354 12.03 17.43 -6.66
C GLN A 354 11.59 16.57 -7.84
N ALA A 355 12.35 16.58 -8.94
CA ALA A 355 12.09 15.70 -10.08
C ALA A 355 12.09 14.21 -9.68
N VAL A 356 13.05 13.80 -8.84
CA VAL A 356 13.08 12.43 -8.27
C VAL A 356 11.83 12.14 -7.44
N ARG A 357 11.38 13.08 -6.62
CA ARG A 357 10.14 12.92 -5.84
C ARG A 357 8.92 12.72 -6.72
N TRP A 358 8.72 13.60 -7.72
CA TRP A 358 7.60 13.47 -8.64
C TRP A 358 7.64 12.16 -9.42
N ALA A 359 8.83 11.76 -9.91
CA ALA A 359 8.98 10.50 -10.64
C ALA A 359 8.72 9.26 -9.75
N ASP A 360 9.17 9.28 -8.49
CA ASP A 360 8.88 8.18 -7.56
C ASP A 360 7.38 8.10 -7.23
N THR A 361 6.72 9.24 -7.02
CA THR A 361 5.26 9.28 -6.84
C THR A 361 4.54 8.70 -8.06
N ALA A 362 4.97 9.05 -9.28
CA ALA A 362 4.37 8.49 -10.51
C ALA A 362 4.53 6.96 -10.58
N ARG A 363 5.71 6.45 -10.21
CA ARG A 363 6.00 5.01 -10.15
C ARG A 363 5.14 4.30 -9.09
N ARG A 364 4.86 4.93 -7.95
CA ARG A 364 4.01 4.35 -6.89
C ARG A 364 2.55 4.20 -7.32
N TRP A 365 2.04 5.16 -8.10
CA TRP A 365 0.71 5.10 -8.72
C TRP A 365 0.63 4.04 -9.81
N GLU A 366 1.58 4.03 -10.74
CA GLU A 366 1.60 3.11 -11.87
C GLU A 366 2.94 2.37 -11.99
N PRO A 367 3.19 1.35 -11.15
CA PRO A 367 4.42 0.57 -11.19
C PRO A 367 4.52 -0.36 -12.41
N TRP A 368 3.47 -0.46 -13.22
CA TRP A 368 3.44 -1.15 -14.52
C TRP A 368 3.68 -0.21 -15.71
N ASN A 369 3.85 1.09 -15.49
CA ASN A 369 4.11 2.06 -16.54
C ASN A 369 5.62 2.21 -16.74
N ALA A 370 6.18 1.65 -17.81
CA ALA A 370 7.61 1.73 -18.11
C ALA A 370 8.14 3.19 -18.09
N TYR A 371 7.33 4.15 -18.53
CA TYR A 371 7.72 5.57 -18.57
C TYR A 371 7.93 6.19 -17.18
N SER A 372 7.17 5.75 -16.15
CA SER A 372 7.36 6.24 -14.78
C SER A 372 8.70 5.78 -14.20
N TRP A 373 9.13 4.56 -14.54
CA TRP A 373 10.42 4.01 -14.17
C TRP A 373 11.58 4.70 -14.89
N THR A 374 11.51 4.88 -16.21
CA THR A 374 12.57 5.57 -16.95
C THR A 374 12.72 7.02 -16.51
N THR A 375 11.60 7.71 -16.25
CA THR A 375 11.64 9.08 -15.70
C THR A 375 12.34 9.12 -14.34
N LEU A 376 12.11 8.14 -13.47
CA LEU A 376 12.78 8.07 -12.17
C LEU A 376 14.27 7.77 -12.31
N VAL A 377 14.65 6.82 -13.17
CA VAL A 377 16.06 6.51 -13.48
C VAL A 377 16.79 7.76 -13.97
N GLU A 378 16.23 8.47 -14.94
CA GLU A 378 16.82 9.69 -15.48
C GLU A 378 16.94 10.81 -14.44
N ALA A 379 15.89 11.03 -13.63
CA ALA A 379 15.92 12.03 -12.57
C ALA A 379 16.94 11.68 -11.47
N LEU A 380 17.06 10.39 -11.12
CA LEU A 380 18.01 9.90 -10.12
C LEU A 380 19.44 10.04 -10.62
N ALA A 381 19.70 9.69 -11.88
CA ALA A 381 21.02 9.84 -12.50
C ALA A 381 21.47 11.31 -12.50
N GLU A 382 20.56 12.26 -12.76
CA GLU A 382 20.84 13.69 -12.71
C GLU A 382 21.08 14.20 -11.27
N TRP A 383 20.36 13.68 -10.27
CA TRP A 383 20.49 14.15 -8.88
C TRP A 383 21.66 13.53 -8.11
N ARG A 384 21.85 12.22 -8.27
CA ARG A 384 22.73 11.37 -7.44
C ARG A 384 23.86 10.74 -8.23
N GLY A 385 23.88 10.91 -9.54
CA GLY A 385 24.87 10.30 -10.44
C GLY A 385 24.40 8.96 -10.98
N ALA A 386 25.02 8.55 -12.09
CA ALA A 386 24.65 7.36 -12.84
C ALA A 386 24.89 6.06 -12.05
N ASP A 387 25.91 6.01 -11.18
CA ASP A 387 26.19 4.84 -10.33
C ASP A 387 25.03 4.54 -9.37
N GLU A 388 24.43 5.56 -8.75
CA GLU A 388 23.27 5.38 -7.86
C GLU A 388 21.99 5.01 -8.63
N ALA A 389 21.88 5.40 -9.91
CA ALA A 389 20.72 5.09 -10.75
C ALA A 389 20.77 3.70 -11.39
N LEU A 390 21.97 3.11 -11.50
CA LEU A 390 22.20 1.86 -12.22
C LEU A 390 21.39 0.66 -11.67
N PRO A 391 21.26 0.42 -10.35
CA PRO A 391 20.42 -0.67 -9.84
C PRO A 391 18.96 -0.53 -10.28
N LEU A 392 18.43 0.70 -10.26
CA LEU A 392 17.06 0.98 -10.68
C LEU A 392 16.89 0.80 -12.20
N ALA A 393 17.91 1.15 -12.98
CA ALA A 393 17.91 0.94 -14.42
C ALA A 393 17.83 -0.55 -14.78
N TRP A 394 18.61 -1.41 -14.10
CA TRP A 394 18.52 -2.87 -14.25
C TRP A 394 17.13 -3.40 -13.85
N ALA A 395 16.63 -2.98 -12.68
CA ALA A 395 15.30 -3.38 -12.21
C ALA A 395 14.20 -2.99 -13.22
N SER A 396 14.33 -1.83 -13.90
CA SER A 396 13.38 -1.41 -14.93
C SER A 396 13.37 -2.34 -16.15
N VAL A 397 14.54 -2.81 -16.60
CA VAL A 397 14.64 -3.75 -17.74
C VAL A 397 14.15 -5.15 -17.38
N GLU A 398 14.41 -5.60 -16.15
CA GLU A 398 13.87 -6.86 -15.63
C GLU A 398 12.34 -6.82 -15.56
N ARG A 399 11.78 -5.69 -15.12
CA ARG A 399 10.33 -5.49 -15.04
C ARG A 399 9.66 -5.33 -16.40
N PHE A 400 10.34 -4.70 -17.36
CA PHE A 400 9.80 -4.41 -18.69
C PHE A 400 10.72 -4.98 -19.79
N PRO A 401 10.82 -6.32 -19.89
CA PRO A 401 11.76 -6.95 -20.82
C PRO A 401 11.38 -6.74 -22.29
N GLU A 402 10.18 -6.25 -22.59
CA GLU A 402 9.71 -5.94 -23.95
C GLU A 402 9.56 -4.43 -24.23
N ASP A 403 10.23 -3.57 -23.46
CA ASP A 403 10.18 -2.12 -23.66
C ASP A 403 11.55 -1.56 -24.10
N ALA A 404 11.60 -0.96 -25.30
CA ALA A 404 12.84 -0.40 -25.84
C ALA A 404 13.32 0.85 -25.07
N THR A 405 12.40 1.62 -24.48
CA THR A 405 12.73 2.86 -23.74
C THR A 405 13.51 2.55 -22.47
N THR A 406 13.09 1.53 -21.71
CA THR A 406 13.78 1.07 -20.49
C THR A 406 15.19 0.55 -20.78
N ARG A 407 15.35 -0.21 -21.88
CA ARG A 407 16.67 -0.69 -22.33
C ARG A 407 17.60 0.44 -22.75
N ASN A 408 17.09 1.40 -23.51
CA ASN A 408 17.84 2.60 -23.88
C ASN A 408 18.24 3.40 -22.64
N GLY A 409 17.34 3.51 -21.64
CA GLY A 409 17.63 4.13 -20.35
C GLY A 409 18.78 3.45 -19.61
N LEU A 410 18.78 2.10 -19.53
CA LEU A 410 19.88 1.33 -18.95
C LEU A 410 21.20 1.58 -19.70
N ALA A 411 21.17 1.58 -21.03
CA ALA A 411 22.36 1.80 -21.84
C ALA A 411 22.96 3.22 -21.65
N GLU A 412 22.13 4.27 -21.55
CA GLU A 412 22.61 5.62 -21.23
C GLU A 412 23.22 5.70 -19.83
N VAL A 413 22.66 5.01 -18.83
CA VAL A 413 23.24 4.95 -17.48
C VAL A 413 24.56 4.18 -17.47
N LEU A 414 24.67 3.04 -18.19
CA LEU A 414 25.92 2.29 -18.35
C LEU A 414 27.01 3.13 -19.01
N LYS A 415 26.64 3.89 -20.05
CA LYS A 415 27.55 4.84 -20.72
C LYS A 415 28.01 5.95 -19.78
N ALA A 416 27.10 6.49 -18.96
CA ALA A 416 27.43 7.52 -17.97
C ALA A 416 28.29 7.01 -16.80
N THR A 417 28.38 5.68 -16.62
CA THR A 417 29.27 4.99 -15.65
C THR A 417 30.55 4.45 -16.29
N ASP A 418 30.90 4.86 -17.52
CA ASP A 418 32.08 4.42 -18.29
C ASP A 418 32.12 2.92 -18.63
N ARG A 419 30.97 2.24 -18.57
CA ARG A 419 30.80 0.82 -18.94
C ARG A 419 30.39 0.68 -20.41
N LEU A 420 31.24 1.21 -21.30
CA LEU A 420 30.91 1.38 -22.72
C LEU A 420 30.64 0.06 -23.46
N ASP A 421 31.40 -1.00 -23.17
CA ASP A 421 31.22 -2.31 -23.81
C ASP A 421 29.83 -2.91 -23.47
N GLU A 422 29.39 -2.76 -22.22
CA GLU A 422 28.07 -3.22 -21.78
C GLU A 422 26.95 -2.36 -22.34
N ALA A 423 27.13 -1.04 -22.38
CA ALA A 423 26.17 -0.14 -23.02
C ALA A 423 26.00 -0.48 -24.52
N GLU A 424 27.10 -0.70 -25.24
CA GLU A 424 27.08 -1.12 -26.65
C GLU A 424 26.36 -2.46 -26.83
N GLN A 425 26.61 -3.43 -25.94
CA GLN A 425 25.89 -4.70 -25.96
C GLN A 425 24.38 -4.49 -25.79
N VAL A 426 23.95 -3.73 -24.78
CA VAL A 426 22.52 -3.45 -24.56
C VAL A 426 21.89 -2.75 -25.77
N TYR A 427 22.57 -1.78 -26.38
CA TYR A 427 22.05 -1.13 -27.60
C TYR A 427 21.92 -2.11 -28.77
N ARG A 428 22.93 -2.96 -29.02
CA ARG A 428 22.86 -3.97 -30.09
C ARG A 428 21.70 -4.94 -29.88
N GLU A 429 21.57 -5.48 -28.68
CA GLU A 429 20.45 -6.36 -28.32
C GLU A 429 19.10 -5.64 -28.46
N THR A 430 19.03 -4.35 -28.15
CA THR A 430 17.81 -3.54 -28.31
C THR A 430 17.46 -3.35 -29.78
N VAL A 431 18.42 -3.03 -30.65
CA VAL A 431 18.22 -2.91 -32.10
C VAL A 431 17.77 -4.25 -32.71
N ASP A 432 18.41 -5.35 -32.31
CA ASP A 432 18.06 -6.68 -32.82
C ASP A 432 16.63 -7.11 -32.41
N ARG A 433 16.21 -6.74 -31.20
CA ARG A 433 14.89 -7.09 -30.65
C ARG A 433 13.77 -6.15 -31.12
N PHE A 434 14.07 -4.88 -31.35
CA PHE A 434 13.11 -3.84 -31.72
C PHE A 434 13.56 -3.11 -33.00
N PRO A 435 13.63 -3.78 -34.16
CA PRO A 435 14.18 -3.22 -35.39
C PRO A 435 13.37 -2.03 -35.96
N ASP A 436 12.11 -1.88 -35.53
CA ASP A 436 11.17 -0.87 -36.04
C ASP A 436 10.99 0.35 -35.11
N ASN A 437 11.70 0.41 -33.97
CA ASN A 437 11.56 1.47 -32.95
C ASN A 437 12.77 2.40 -32.85
#